data_AF-B7FJC9-F1
#
_entry.id   AF-B7FJC9-F1
#
_cell.length_a   1.000
_cell.length_b   1.000
_cell.length_c   1.000
_cell.angle_alpha   90.00
_cell.angle_beta   90.00
_cell.angle_gamma   90.00
#
_symmetry.space_group_name_H-M   'P 1'
#
loop_
_entity.id
_entity.type
_entity.pdbx_description
1 polymer ?
#
loop_
_entity_poly.entity_id
_entity_poly.type
_entity_poly.pdbx_seq_one_letter_code
_entity_poly.pdbx_strand_id
1 'polypeptide(L)'
;MIHGHHEHESYYGDRDTESLVKTMETLVASLPTGSQHLALEDKSNGTKRPAPSTGGCRVEGYVRVKKVPGSLVVSARSDAHSFDASQMNMSHVINHLSFGKKVTPRAMIDVKHWIPYLGINHDRLNGRSFVNTRDLEGNVTIEHYIQVVKTEVITRKGYKLIEEYEYTAHSSVAHSVNIPVARFHLELSPMQVLITENQKSFSHFITNVCAIIGGVFTVAGILDSILHNTIKAMKKIEIGKNF
;
A
#
# COMPACT_ATOMS: atom_id res chain seq x y z
N MET A 1 -14.69 -8.84 30.36
CA MET A 1 -15.77 -9.77 29.94
C MET A 1 -16.96 -9.49 30.84
N ILE A 2 -18.00 -8.85 30.32
CA ILE A 2 -19.29 -8.72 31.02
C ILE A 2 -20.29 -9.38 30.09
N HIS A 3 -20.78 -10.55 30.48
CA HIS A 3 -21.85 -11.25 29.77
C HIS A 3 -23.16 -10.53 30.11
N GLY A 4 -23.83 -9.97 29.12
CA GLY A 4 -25.20 -9.47 29.26
C GLY A 4 -26.15 -10.66 29.29
N HIS A 5 -26.73 -10.95 30.45
CA HIS A 5 -27.84 -11.88 30.57
C HIS A 5 -29.08 -11.22 29.94
N HIS A 6 -29.51 -11.70 28.78
CA HIS A 6 -30.84 -11.42 28.25
C HIS A 6 -31.77 -12.52 28.73
N GLU A 7 -32.45 -12.30 29.86
CA GLU A 7 -33.58 -13.12 30.25
C GLU A 7 -34.82 -12.64 29.49
N HIS A 8 -35.34 -13.50 28.61
CA HIS A 8 -36.65 -13.29 28.01
C HIS A 8 -37.68 -14.01 28.89
N GLU A 9 -38.51 -13.26 29.61
CA GLU A 9 -39.67 -13.85 30.29
C GLU A 9 -40.61 -14.45 29.24
N SER A 10 -40.77 -15.77 29.31
CA SER A 10 -41.60 -16.53 28.38
C SER A 10 -43.02 -16.63 28.96
N TYR A 11 -44.04 -16.30 28.17
CA TYR A 11 -45.44 -16.40 28.61
C TYR A 11 -45.91 -17.86 28.65
N TYR A 12 -46.36 -18.31 29.82
CA TYR A 12 -46.86 -19.68 30.06
C TYR A 12 -48.34 -19.75 30.44
N GLY A 13 -49.10 -18.66 30.26
CA GLY A 13 -50.52 -18.62 30.58
C GLY A 13 -51.43 -19.09 29.44
N ASP A 14 -52.74 -19.09 29.70
CA ASP A 14 -53.77 -19.47 28.73
C ASP A 14 -53.77 -18.53 27.51
N ARG A 15 -54.03 -19.06 26.31
CA ARG A 15 -53.99 -18.30 25.04
C ARG A 15 -55.27 -17.51 24.76
N ASP A 16 -55.90 -17.00 25.80
CA ASP A 16 -57.08 -16.15 25.68
C ASP A 16 -56.66 -14.69 25.50
N THR A 17 -57.46 -13.93 24.76
CA THR A 17 -57.17 -12.53 24.43
C THR A 17 -57.02 -11.67 25.69
N GLU A 18 -57.85 -11.91 26.70
CA GLU A 18 -57.85 -11.18 27.96
C GLU A 18 -56.58 -11.45 28.78
N SER A 19 -56.15 -12.70 28.86
CA SER A 19 -54.92 -13.10 29.57
C SER A 19 -53.67 -12.53 28.89
N LEU A 20 -53.62 -12.55 27.57
CA LEU A 20 -52.51 -11.96 26.80
C LEU A 20 -52.43 -10.44 26.96
N VAL A 21 -53.56 -9.73 26.85
CA VAL A 21 -53.62 -8.28 27.04
C VAL A 21 -53.16 -7.91 28.45
N LYS A 22 -53.64 -8.64 29.47
CA LYS A 22 -53.26 -8.41 30.87
C LYS A 22 -51.76 -8.59 31.10
N THR A 23 -51.14 -9.61 30.49
CA THR A 23 -49.68 -9.78 30.61
C THR A 23 -48.89 -8.70 29.90
N MET A 24 -49.35 -8.25 28.73
CA MET A 24 -48.73 -7.12 28.02
C MET A 24 -48.81 -5.83 28.86
N GLU A 25 -49.95 -5.55 29.47
CA GLU A 25 -50.13 -4.39 30.35
C GLU A 25 -49.22 -4.45 31.59
N THR A 26 -49.06 -5.65 32.17
CA THR A 26 -48.17 -5.86 33.33
C THR A 26 -46.70 -5.63 32.97
N LEU A 27 -46.27 -6.12 31.80
CA LEU A 27 -44.92 -5.91 31.28
C LEU A 27 -44.66 -4.43 30.99
N VAL A 28 -45.62 -3.74 30.36
CA VAL A 28 -45.52 -2.30 30.07
C VAL A 28 -45.50 -1.48 31.36
N ALA A 29 -46.26 -1.86 32.39
CA ALA A 29 -46.26 -1.21 33.69
C ALA A 29 -44.95 -1.43 34.48
N SER A 30 -44.25 -2.54 34.23
CA SER A 30 -42.95 -2.84 34.84
C SER A 30 -41.78 -2.08 34.20
N LEU A 31 -41.99 -1.48 33.04
CA LEU A 31 -41.00 -0.59 32.44
C LEU A 31 -40.95 0.70 33.26
N PRO A 32 -39.78 1.09 33.80
CA PRO A 32 -39.68 2.36 34.50
C PRO A 32 -40.10 3.47 33.54
N THR A 33 -41.03 4.34 33.97
CA THR A 33 -41.39 5.59 33.29
C THR A 33 -40.24 6.59 33.47
N GLY A 34 -39.04 6.19 33.08
CA GLY A 34 -37.87 7.04 32.99
C GLY A 34 -37.89 7.71 31.63
N SER A 35 -37.80 9.03 31.61
CA SER A 35 -37.48 9.82 30.43
C SER A 35 -36.43 9.09 29.60
N GLN A 36 -36.64 8.98 28.28
CA GLN A 36 -35.60 8.59 27.35
C GLN A 36 -34.42 9.54 27.57
N HIS A 37 -33.46 9.15 28.41
CA HIS A 37 -32.22 9.86 28.55
C HIS A 37 -31.43 9.48 27.30
N LEU A 38 -31.66 10.25 26.23
CA LEU A 38 -30.80 10.28 25.06
C LEU A 38 -29.36 10.28 25.58
N ALA A 39 -28.62 9.21 25.26
CA ALA A 39 -27.21 9.14 25.59
C ALA A 39 -26.47 10.15 24.71
N LEU A 40 -26.52 11.44 25.08
CA LEU A 40 -25.68 12.54 24.59
C LEU A 40 -26.07 13.87 25.30
N GLU A 41 -26.05 13.90 26.63
CA GLU A 41 -25.79 15.15 27.36
C GLU A 41 -24.42 15.05 28.04
N ASP A 42 -23.38 15.29 27.24
CA ASP A 42 -22.10 15.73 27.79
C ASP A 42 -22.32 17.13 28.38
N LYS A 43 -22.34 17.23 29.72
CA LYS A 43 -22.36 18.49 30.47
C LYS A 43 -20.98 19.15 30.44
N SER A 44 -20.40 19.31 29.26
CA SER A 44 -19.27 20.21 29.05
C SER A 44 -19.82 21.50 28.42
N ASN A 45 -19.51 22.65 29.03
CA ASN A 45 -19.72 23.98 28.45
C ASN A 45 -18.75 24.19 27.26
N GLY A 46 -18.76 23.27 26.31
CA GLY A 46 -18.12 23.38 25.02
C GLY A 46 -19.19 23.79 24.02
N THR A 47 -19.00 24.92 23.36
CA THR A 47 -19.81 25.34 22.21
C THR A 47 -19.97 24.17 21.24
N LYS A 48 -21.16 23.54 21.22
CA LYS A 48 -21.49 22.45 20.30
C LYS A 48 -21.34 22.99 18.89
N ARG A 49 -20.24 22.63 18.23
CA ARG A 49 -20.00 23.00 16.83
C ARG A 49 -21.14 22.38 16.01
N PRO A 50 -21.85 23.14 15.17
CA PRO A 50 -22.84 22.56 14.29
C PRO A 50 -22.16 21.48 13.44
N ALA A 51 -22.87 20.37 13.22
CA ALA A 51 -22.40 19.33 12.30
C ALA A 51 -22.11 20.01 10.95
N PRO A 52 -20.91 19.80 10.36
CA PRO A 52 -20.58 20.40 9.07
C PRO A 52 -21.65 20.09 8.03
N SER A 53 -22.05 21.07 7.21
CA SER A 53 -23.07 20.87 6.17
C SER A 53 -22.59 19.94 5.04
N THR A 54 -21.30 19.63 5.02
CA THR A 54 -20.65 18.65 4.14
C THR A 54 -20.36 17.40 4.94
N GLY A 55 -21.13 16.33 4.70
CA GLY A 55 -20.90 15.03 5.29
C GLY A 55 -19.58 14.42 4.80
N GLY A 56 -18.72 14.01 5.73
CA GLY A 56 -17.45 13.36 5.43
C GLY A 56 -16.73 12.93 6.70
N CYS A 57 -15.88 11.92 6.59
CA CYS A 57 -15.05 11.43 7.70
C CYS A 57 -13.59 11.34 7.23
N ARG A 58 -12.66 11.87 8.03
CA ARG A 58 -11.23 11.70 7.82
C ARG A 58 -10.73 10.58 8.73
N VAL A 59 -10.30 9.48 8.11
CA VAL A 59 -9.75 8.31 8.81
C VAL A 59 -8.25 8.32 8.68
N GLU A 60 -7.55 8.37 9.81
CA GLU A 60 -6.09 8.32 9.88
C GLU A 60 -5.64 7.38 10.99
N GLY A 61 -4.60 6.59 10.71
CA GLY A 61 -4.05 5.68 11.70
C GLY A 61 -3.13 4.63 11.10
N TYR A 62 -2.74 3.68 11.94
CA TYR A 62 -1.93 2.53 11.57
C TYR A 62 -2.55 1.27 12.16
N VAL A 63 -2.69 0.23 11.34
CA VAL A 63 -3.22 -1.06 11.78
C VAL A 63 -2.13 -2.10 11.64
N ARG A 64 -1.90 -2.87 12.71
CA ARG A 64 -1.00 -4.02 12.67
C ARG A 64 -1.80 -5.24 12.23
N VAL A 65 -1.48 -5.77 11.07
CA VAL A 65 -2.14 -6.95 10.49
C VAL A 65 -1.16 -8.10 10.32
N LYS A 66 -1.67 -9.32 10.24
CA LYS A 66 -0.88 -10.47 9.82
C LYS A 66 -0.53 -10.33 8.33
N LYS A 67 0.64 -10.82 7.93
CA LYS A 67 1.11 -10.82 6.54
C LYS A 67 0.44 -11.96 5.75
N VAL A 68 -0.86 -11.86 5.52
CA VAL A 68 -1.66 -12.82 4.75
C VAL A 68 -2.64 -12.07 3.84
N PRO A 69 -3.10 -12.67 2.73
CA PRO A 69 -4.18 -12.09 1.94
C PRO A 69 -5.42 -11.82 2.79
N GLY A 70 -6.07 -10.68 2.56
CA GLY A 70 -7.23 -10.25 3.34
C GLY A 70 -7.89 -9.00 2.77
N SER A 71 -8.86 -8.45 3.49
CA SER A 71 -9.53 -7.22 3.08
C SER A 71 -9.72 -6.23 4.23
N LEU A 72 -9.55 -4.95 3.93
CA LEU A 72 -9.92 -3.83 4.78
C LEU A 72 -11.23 -3.26 4.22
N VAL A 73 -12.27 -3.20 5.06
CA VAL A 73 -13.60 -2.72 4.66
C VAL A 73 -13.95 -1.50 5.49
N VAL A 74 -14.31 -0.41 4.81
CA VAL A 74 -14.87 0.79 5.43
C VAL A 74 -16.35 0.84 5.07
N SER A 75 -17.19 0.73 6.10
CA SER A 75 -18.66 0.66 5.97
C SER A 75 -19.32 1.35 7.15
N ALA A 76 -20.54 1.86 6.96
CA ALA A 76 -21.36 2.27 8.08
C ALA A 76 -21.92 1.04 8.82
N ARG A 77 -21.82 1.03 10.15
CA ARG A 77 -22.38 -0.03 10.99
C ARG A 77 -22.98 0.59 12.25
N SER A 78 -24.17 0.15 12.61
CA SER A 78 -24.88 0.54 13.83
C SER A 78 -25.75 -0.63 14.26
N ASP A 79 -25.79 -0.92 15.56
CA ASP A 79 -26.62 -1.99 16.12
C ASP A 79 -28.07 -1.53 16.37
N ALA A 80 -28.31 -0.22 16.43
CA ALA A 80 -29.61 0.38 16.74
C ALA A 80 -30.27 1.09 15.54
N HIS A 81 -29.55 1.26 14.43
CA HIS A 81 -30.05 2.00 13.27
C HIS A 81 -29.79 1.25 11.96
N SER A 82 -30.82 1.14 11.13
CA SER A 82 -30.71 0.69 9.74
C SER A 82 -30.27 1.86 8.85
N PHE A 83 -29.36 1.60 7.93
CA PHE A 83 -28.96 2.59 6.92
C PHE A 83 -29.64 2.32 5.59
N ASP A 84 -30.14 3.38 4.97
CA ASP A 84 -30.62 3.34 3.59
C ASP A 84 -29.44 3.38 2.62
N ALA A 85 -29.24 2.28 1.91
CA ALA A 85 -28.15 2.09 0.97
C ALA A 85 -28.19 3.10 -0.20
N SER A 86 -29.38 3.58 -0.58
CA SER A 86 -29.55 4.53 -1.70
C SER A 86 -29.05 5.94 -1.38
N GLN A 87 -29.00 6.29 -0.09
CA GLN A 87 -28.55 7.59 0.40
C GLN A 87 -27.05 7.58 0.79
N MET A 88 -26.40 6.43 0.69
CA MET A 88 -25.02 6.26 1.13
C MET A 88 -24.03 6.61 0.01
N ASN A 89 -23.13 7.54 0.33
CA ASN A 89 -22.06 7.92 -0.58
C ASN A 89 -20.71 7.33 -0.12
N MET A 90 -20.18 6.40 -0.91
CA MET A 90 -18.84 5.80 -0.69
C MET A 90 -17.71 6.54 -1.41
N SER A 91 -17.97 7.73 -1.94
CA SER A 91 -16.94 8.59 -2.53
C SER A 91 -15.87 8.92 -1.50
N HIS A 92 -14.61 8.72 -1.85
CA HIS A 92 -13.50 8.95 -0.93
C HIS A 92 -12.23 9.37 -1.66
N VAL A 93 -11.31 9.94 -0.89
CA VAL A 93 -9.98 10.35 -1.35
C VAL A 93 -8.95 9.58 -0.56
N ILE A 94 -8.01 8.94 -1.25
CA ILE A 94 -6.92 8.22 -0.60
C ILE A 94 -5.73 9.17 -0.50
N ASN A 95 -5.55 9.78 0.67
CA ASN A 95 -4.45 10.73 0.88
C ASN A 95 -3.09 10.04 1.05
N HIS A 96 -3.03 8.88 1.69
CA HIS A 96 -1.77 8.17 1.91
C HIS A 96 -2.05 6.73 2.31
N LEU A 97 -1.49 5.78 1.58
CA LEU A 97 -1.55 4.36 1.92
C LEU A 97 -0.16 3.74 1.74
N SER A 98 0.38 3.20 2.84
CA SER A 98 1.72 2.65 2.86
C SER A 98 1.77 1.35 3.66
N PHE A 99 2.61 0.42 3.23
CA PHE A 99 2.85 -0.84 3.93
C PHE A 99 4.24 -0.86 4.56
N GLY A 100 4.34 -1.47 5.74
CA GLY A 100 5.62 -1.58 6.45
C GLY A 100 5.95 -0.39 7.34
N LYS A 101 7.23 -0.30 7.73
CA LYS A 101 7.73 0.76 8.61
C LYS A 101 8.18 1.94 7.76
N LYS A 102 7.86 3.16 8.20
CA LYS A 102 8.43 4.36 7.58
C LYS A 102 9.95 4.29 7.68
N VAL A 103 10.63 4.47 6.55
CA VAL A 103 12.09 4.50 6.49
C VAL A 103 12.57 5.71 7.31
N THR A 104 13.44 5.47 8.30
CA THR A 104 14.00 6.56 9.09
C THR A 104 15.00 7.37 8.26
N PRO A 105 15.14 8.69 8.50
CA PRO A 105 16.09 9.52 7.76
C PRO A 105 17.55 9.00 7.84
N ARG A 106 17.92 8.35 8.95
CA ARG A 106 19.25 7.76 9.13
C ARG A 106 19.48 6.56 8.19
N ALA A 107 18.50 5.66 8.10
CA ALA A 107 18.56 4.53 7.18
C ALA A 107 18.56 4.98 5.71
N MET A 108 17.93 6.12 5.41
CA MET A 108 17.92 6.69 4.06
C MET A 108 19.30 7.21 3.61
N ILE A 109 20.17 7.62 4.54
CA ILE A 109 21.55 8.05 4.22
C ILE A 109 22.39 6.85 3.75
N ASP A 110 22.34 5.74 4.50
CA ASP A 110 23.09 4.51 4.17
C ASP A 110 22.62 3.89 2.85
N VAL A 111 21.37 4.16 2.49
CA VAL A 111 20.72 3.60 1.30
C VAL A 111 20.65 4.62 0.15
N LYS A 112 21.28 5.79 0.30
CA LYS A 112 21.31 6.83 -0.74
C LYS A 112 21.79 6.33 -2.11
N HIS A 113 22.73 5.38 -2.12
CA HIS A 113 23.23 4.76 -3.33
C HIS A 113 22.20 3.84 -4.02
N TRP A 114 21.29 3.27 -3.25
CA TRP A 114 20.27 2.31 -3.69
C TRP A 114 18.90 2.95 -3.94
N ILE A 115 18.73 4.23 -3.63
CA ILE A 115 17.53 5.05 -3.91
C ILE A 115 17.00 4.86 -5.34
N PRO A 116 17.82 4.76 -6.41
CA PRO A 116 17.29 4.58 -7.77
C PRO A 116 16.64 3.20 -7.99
N TYR A 117 17.03 2.20 -7.20
CA TYR A 117 16.58 0.81 -7.32
C TYR A 117 15.45 0.46 -6.34
N LEU A 118 15.30 1.27 -5.29
CA LEU A 118 14.14 1.26 -4.43
C LEU A 118 13.08 2.12 -5.11
N GLY A 119 11.92 1.56 -5.41
CA GLY A 119 10.80 2.23 -6.07
C GLY A 119 10.15 3.26 -5.15
N ILE A 120 10.93 4.24 -4.71
CA ILE A 120 10.66 5.10 -3.55
C ILE A 120 9.38 5.90 -3.68
N ASN A 121 8.80 6.09 -4.86
CA ASN A 121 7.65 6.97 -4.99
C ASN A 121 6.74 6.65 -6.18
N HIS A 122 5.99 5.57 -6.09
CA HIS A 122 4.68 5.57 -6.73
C HIS A 122 3.67 4.97 -5.77
N ASP A 123 3.29 5.76 -4.75
CA ASP A 123 2.06 5.52 -3.99
C ASP A 123 0.89 5.65 -4.99
N ARG A 124 0.51 4.51 -5.59
CA ARG A 124 -0.35 4.46 -6.79
C ARG A 124 -1.72 5.04 -6.52
N LEU A 125 -2.17 5.03 -5.26
CA LEU A 125 -3.47 5.54 -4.84
C LEU A 125 -3.41 6.93 -4.21
N ASN A 126 -2.23 7.50 -3.95
CA ASN A 126 -2.10 8.79 -3.29
C ASN A 126 -2.74 9.93 -4.08
N GLY A 127 -3.52 10.76 -3.38
CA GLY A 127 -4.18 11.93 -3.94
C GLY A 127 -5.26 11.60 -4.96
N ARG A 128 -5.61 10.32 -5.15
CA ARG A 128 -6.69 9.91 -6.06
C ARG A 128 -8.03 10.04 -5.37
N SER A 129 -8.95 10.71 -6.06
CA SER A 129 -10.36 10.76 -5.70
C SER A 129 -11.15 9.69 -6.46
N PHE A 130 -11.96 8.96 -5.72
CA PHE A 130 -12.92 8.01 -6.26
C PHE A 130 -14.30 8.54 -5.94
N VAL A 131 -14.98 9.06 -6.96
CA VAL A 131 -16.29 9.68 -6.82
C VAL A 131 -17.33 8.75 -7.41
N ASN A 132 -18.41 8.56 -6.67
CA ASN A 132 -19.62 7.92 -7.17
C ASN A 132 -20.37 8.94 -8.05
N THR A 133 -20.24 8.85 -9.36
CA THR A 133 -20.97 9.72 -10.29
C THR A 133 -22.45 9.36 -10.23
N ARG A 134 -23.31 10.35 -9.96
CA ARG A 134 -24.76 10.17 -9.73
C ARG A 134 -25.52 9.54 -10.90
N ASP A 135 -24.92 9.45 -12.09
CA ASP A 135 -25.50 8.76 -13.25
C ASP A 135 -25.59 7.24 -13.04
N LEU A 136 -24.88 6.70 -12.05
CA LEU A 136 -25.03 5.34 -11.55
C LEU A 136 -26.06 5.38 -10.41
N GLU A 137 -27.35 5.40 -10.74
CA GLU A 137 -28.45 5.26 -9.78
C GLU A 137 -28.35 3.90 -9.07
N GLY A 138 -27.67 3.85 -7.91
CA GLY A 138 -27.59 2.64 -7.11
C GLY A 138 -26.55 2.65 -5.99
N ASN A 139 -26.64 1.61 -5.16
CA ASN A 139 -25.72 1.29 -4.09
C ASN A 139 -24.37 0.86 -4.69
N VAL A 140 -23.47 1.83 -4.87
CA VAL A 140 -22.17 1.57 -5.49
C VAL A 140 -21.11 1.29 -4.42
N THR A 141 -20.49 0.11 -4.53
CA THR A 141 -19.29 -0.25 -3.78
C THR A 141 -18.05 0.09 -4.61
N ILE A 142 -17.05 0.67 -3.95
CA ILE A 142 -15.76 0.97 -4.57
C ILE A 142 -14.76 -0.04 -4.04
N GLU A 143 -14.18 -0.83 -4.94
CA GLU A 143 -13.23 -1.88 -4.60
C GLU A 143 -11.84 -1.55 -5.11
N HIS A 144 -10.85 -1.67 -4.24
CA HIS A 144 -9.43 -1.48 -4.54
C HIS A 144 -8.71 -2.81 -4.42
N TYR A 145 -8.16 -3.31 -5.51
CA TYR A 145 -7.33 -4.49 -5.55
C TYR A 145 -5.88 -4.05 -5.44
N ILE A 146 -5.26 -4.36 -4.29
CA ILE A 146 -3.91 -3.92 -3.93
C ILE A 146 -3.02 -5.14 -3.84
N GLN A 147 -2.01 -5.18 -4.71
CA GLN A 147 -1.01 -6.23 -4.70
C GLN A 147 0.31 -5.67 -4.16
N VAL A 148 0.74 -6.19 -3.01
CA VAL A 148 1.93 -5.71 -2.30
C VAL A 148 3.12 -6.60 -2.63
N VAL A 149 4.22 -6.00 -3.07
CA VAL A 149 5.50 -6.65 -3.38
C VAL A 149 6.52 -6.26 -2.31
N LYS A 150 7.25 -7.25 -1.82
CA LYS A 150 8.32 -7.06 -0.83
C LYS A 150 9.64 -6.77 -1.55
N THR A 151 10.31 -5.71 -1.13
CA THR A 151 11.65 -5.33 -1.60
C THR A 151 12.62 -5.37 -0.41
N GLU A 152 13.70 -6.14 -0.53
CA GLU A 152 14.73 -6.22 0.50
C GLU A 152 16.09 -5.82 -0.05
N VAL A 153 16.81 -5.01 0.73
CA VAL A 153 18.21 -4.68 0.47
C VAL A 153 19.07 -5.45 1.44
N ILE A 154 19.94 -6.31 0.92
CA ILE A 154 20.91 -7.06 1.71
C ILE A 154 22.32 -6.54 1.45
N THR A 155 23.10 -6.43 2.52
CA THR A 155 24.53 -6.11 2.42
C THR A 155 25.34 -7.36 2.05
N ARG A 156 26.59 -7.17 1.61
CA ARG A 156 27.55 -8.23 1.27
C ARG A 156 27.71 -9.30 2.34
N LYS A 157 27.59 -8.91 3.61
CA LYS A 157 27.70 -9.82 4.77
C LYS A 157 26.40 -10.61 5.06
N GLY A 158 25.39 -10.49 4.21
CA GLY A 158 24.09 -11.15 4.38
C GLY A 158 23.14 -10.48 5.37
N TYR A 159 23.54 -9.37 6.00
CA TYR A 159 22.66 -8.62 6.88
C TYR A 159 21.62 -7.83 6.08
N LYS A 160 20.37 -7.93 6.51
CA LYS A 160 19.25 -7.16 5.97
C LYS A 160 19.35 -5.71 6.43
N LEU A 161 19.47 -4.80 5.48
CA LEU A 161 19.61 -3.37 5.76
C LEU A 161 18.23 -2.70 5.82
N ILE A 162 17.39 -2.95 4.81
CA ILE A 162 16.05 -2.36 4.68
C ILE A 162 15.04 -3.40 4.17
N GLU A 163 13.81 -3.30 4.70
CA GLU A 163 12.61 -3.96 4.17
C GLU A 163 11.63 -2.87 3.74
N GLU A 164 11.33 -2.83 2.46
CA GLU A 164 10.36 -1.93 1.88
C GLU A 164 9.23 -2.73 1.22
N TYR A 165 8.05 -2.11 1.15
CA TYR A 165 6.88 -2.71 0.53
C TYR A 165 6.35 -1.74 -0.52
N GLU A 166 6.46 -2.16 -1.78
CA GLU A 166 5.84 -1.47 -2.90
C GLU A 166 4.50 -2.12 -3.20
N TYR A 167 3.61 -1.41 -3.89
CA TYR A 167 2.33 -1.99 -4.26
C TYR A 167 1.81 -1.46 -5.59
N THR A 168 1.06 -2.31 -6.28
CA THR A 168 0.22 -1.91 -7.42
C THR A 168 -1.23 -1.87 -6.96
N ALA A 169 -2.01 -1.00 -7.59
CA ALA A 169 -3.41 -0.86 -7.24
C ALA A 169 -4.27 -0.70 -8.49
N HIS A 170 -5.41 -1.39 -8.47
CA HIS A 170 -6.47 -1.27 -9.46
C HIS A 170 -7.79 -1.01 -8.76
N SER A 171 -8.53 0.00 -9.20
CA SER A 171 -9.83 0.35 -8.63
C SER A 171 -10.94 -0.10 -9.57
N SER A 172 -11.95 -0.75 -9.02
CA SER A 172 -13.16 -1.16 -9.74
C SER A 172 -14.39 -0.65 -9.00
N VAL A 173 -15.47 -0.48 -9.76
CA VAL A 173 -16.77 -0.06 -9.25
C VAL A 173 -17.72 -1.22 -9.41
N ALA A 174 -18.37 -1.65 -8.33
CA ALA A 174 -19.29 -2.77 -8.33
C ALA A 174 -20.64 -2.35 -7.74
N HIS A 175 -21.73 -2.76 -8.40
CA HIS A 175 -23.08 -2.61 -7.86
C HIS A 175 -23.34 -3.69 -6.81
N SER A 176 -23.77 -3.28 -5.62
CA SER A 176 -24.14 -4.22 -4.56
C SER A 176 -25.60 -4.09 -4.19
N VAL A 177 -26.31 -5.21 -4.05
CA VAL A 177 -27.67 -5.21 -3.49
C VAL A 177 -27.65 -4.86 -1.98
N ASN A 178 -26.51 -5.09 -1.32
CA ASN A 178 -26.28 -4.81 0.10
C ASN A 178 -25.78 -3.38 0.36
N ILE A 179 -25.59 -3.05 1.64
CA ILE A 179 -25.00 -1.79 2.12
C ILE A 179 -23.68 -1.51 1.37
N PRO A 180 -23.56 -0.34 0.70
CA PRO A 180 -22.35 0.01 -0.04
C PRO A 180 -21.17 0.23 0.91
N VAL A 181 -20.00 -0.15 0.45
CA VAL A 181 -18.75 -0.15 1.21
C VAL A 181 -17.58 0.28 0.33
N ALA A 182 -16.55 0.85 0.94
CA ALA A 182 -15.22 0.96 0.33
C ALA A 182 -14.38 -0.25 0.79
N ARG A 183 -14.03 -1.12 -0.15
CA ARG A 183 -13.32 -2.38 0.12
C ARG A 183 -11.93 -2.34 -0.48
N PHE A 184 -10.93 -2.67 0.32
CA PHE A 184 -9.54 -2.79 -0.09
C PHE A 184 -9.15 -4.25 0.02
N HIS A 185 -8.96 -4.93 -1.09
CA HIS A 185 -8.41 -6.28 -1.16
C HIS A 185 -6.89 -6.18 -1.10
N LEU A 186 -6.29 -6.79 -0.09
CA LEU A 186 -4.85 -6.85 0.11
C LEU A 186 -4.37 -8.25 -0.25
N GLU A 187 -3.54 -8.34 -1.29
CA GLU A 187 -2.88 -9.56 -1.70
C GLU A 187 -1.37 -9.37 -1.64
N LEU A 188 -0.67 -10.32 -1.00
CA LEU A 188 0.79 -10.32 -0.97
C LEU A 188 1.31 -11.07 -2.19
N SER A 189 2.17 -10.42 -2.97
CA SER A 189 2.84 -11.06 -4.08
C SER A 189 3.76 -12.18 -3.57
N PRO A 190 3.73 -13.38 -4.20
CA PRO A 190 4.69 -14.43 -3.90
C PRO A 190 6.11 -14.07 -4.37
N MET A 191 6.25 -13.03 -5.20
CA MET A 191 7.53 -12.54 -5.68
C MET A 191 8.16 -11.55 -4.69
N GLN A 192 9.47 -11.63 -4.56
CA GLN A 192 10.26 -10.70 -3.77
C GLN A 192 11.37 -10.11 -4.64
N VAL A 193 11.57 -8.79 -4.54
CA VAL A 193 12.72 -8.11 -5.12
C VAL A 193 13.86 -8.12 -4.10
N LEU A 194 14.99 -8.72 -4.47
CA LEU A 194 16.18 -8.76 -3.64
C LEU A 194 17.28 -7.93 -4.31
N ILE A 195 17.66 -6.83 -3.64
CA ILE A 195 18.73 -5.95 -4.10
C ILE A 195 20.00 -6.38 -3.36
N THR A 196 20.98 -6.86 -4.14
CA THR A 196 22.27 -7.35 -3.65
C THR A 196 23.41 -6.60 -4.33
N GLU A 197 24.43 -6.25 -3.57
CA GLU A 197 25.66 -5.68 -4.14
C GLU A 197 26.60 -6.79 -4.63
N ASN A 198 26.80 -6.85 -5.95
CA ASN A 198 27.83 -7.70 -6.56
C ASN A 198 29.07 -6.87 -6.90
N GLN A 199 30.18 -7.16 -6.22
CA GLN A 199 31.48 -6.55 -6.50
C GLN A 199 32.15 -7.32 -7.64
N LYS A 200 32.69 -6.60 -8.63
CA LYS A 200 33.56 -7.22 -9.64
C LYS A 200 34.86 -7.67 -8.98
N SER A 201 35.38 -8.83 -9.36
CA SER A 201 36.63 -9.35 -8.80
C SER A 201 37.80 -8.41 -9.15
N PHE A 202 38.73 -8.26 -8.20
CA PHE A 202 39.97 -7.50 -8.45
C PHE A 202 40.79 -8.09 -9.60
N SER A 203 40.66 -9.40 -9.84
CA SER A 203 41.23 -10.09 -11.00
C SER A 203 40.78 -9.47 -12.31
N HIS A 204 39.50 -9.09 -12.44
CA HIS A 204 38.98 -8.44 -13.65
C HIS A 204 39.62 -7.06 -13.89
N PHE A 205 40.02 -6.36 -12.83
CA PHE A 205 40.76 -5.11 -12.96
C PHE A 205 42.18 -5.36 -13.47
N ILE A 206 42.90 -6.31 -12.88
CA ILE A 206 44.27 -6.65 -13.32
C ILE A 206 44.28 -7.12 -14.78
N THR A 207 43.35 -7.99 -15.17
CA THR A 207 43.26 -8.48 -16.55
C THR A 207 43.03 -7.33 -17.52
N ASN A 208 42.18 -6.35 -17.18
CA ASN A 208 41.96 -5.17 -18.00
C ASN A 208 43.23 -4.31 -18.12
N VAL A 209 43.95 -4.09 -17.02
CA VAL A 209 45.21 -3.32 -17.04
C VAL A 209 46.26 -4.01 -17.92
N CYS A 210 46.42 -5.33 -17.76
CA CYS A 210 47.35 -6.12 -18.58
C CYS A 210 46.97 -6.08 -20.06
N ALA A 211 45.68 -6.19 -20.40
CA ALA A 211 45.18 -6.09 -21.76
C ALA A 211 45.49 -4.72 -22.39
N ILE A 212 45.32 -3.63 -21.63
CA ILE A 212 45.63 -2.28 -22.10
C ILE A 212 47.13 -2.11 -22.34
N ILE A 213 47.99 -2.53 -21.39
CA ILE A 213 49.45 -2.42 -21.53
C ILE A 213 49.96 -3.28 -22.70
N GLY A 214 49.50 -4.53 -22.78
CA GLY A 214 49.85 -5.45 -23.86
C GLY A 214 49.41 -4.95 -25.23
N GLY A 215 48.22 -4.35 -25.31
CA GLY A 215 47.69 -3.73 -26.52
C GLY A 215 48.51 -2.51 -26.97
N VAL A 216 48.89 -1.62 -26.05
CA VAL A 216 49.74 -0.46 -26.38
C VAL A 216 51.11 -0.91 -26.90
N PHE A 217 51.71 -1.94 -26.28
CA PHE A 217 53.02 -2.43 -26.69
C PHE A 217 52.99 -3.10 -28.08
N THR A 218 51.94 -3.87 -28.38
CA THR A 218 51.76 -4.46 -29.72
C THR A 218 51.51 -3.41 -30.78
N VAL A 219 50.65 -2.42 -30.52
CA VAL A 219 50.39 -1.32 -31.47
C VAL A 219 51.65 -0.49 -31.73
N ALA A 220 52.42 -0.16 -30.69
CA ALA A 220 53.69 0.55 -30.83
C ALA A 220 54.71 -0.25 -31.67
N GLY A 221 54.85 -1.55 -31.42
CA GLY A 221 55.78 -2.41 -32.17
C GLY A 221 55.40 -2.58 -33.65
N ILE A 222 54.11 -2.65 -33.96
CA ILE A 222 53.61 -2.69 -35.35
C ILE A 222 53.91 -1.37 -36.05
N LEU A 223 53.62 -0.23 -35.42
CA LEU A 223 53.87 1.08 -36.00
C LEU A 223 55.36 1.32 -36.26
N ASP A 224 56.23 0.96 -35.31
CA ASP A 224 57.67 1.08 -35.48
C ASP A 224 58.19 0.18 -36.62
N SER A 225 57.72 -1.06 -36.70
CA SER A 225 58.08 -1.97 -37.82
C SER A 225 57.65 -1.43 -39.19
N ILE A 226 56.45 -0.86 -39.28
CA ILE A 226 55.95 -0.25 -40.52
C ILE A 226 56.79 0.97 -40.88
N LEU A 227 57.09 1.86 -39.93
CA LEU A 227 57.90 3.06 -40.16
C LEU A 227 59.32 2.68 -40.60
N HIS A 228 59.98 1.75 -39.91
CA HIS A 228 61.33 1.30 -40.26
C HIS A 228 61.38 0.66 -41.64
N ASN A 229 60.42 -0.20 -41.98
CA ASN A 229 60.36 -0.79 -43.33
C ASN A 229 60.07 0.26 -44.40
N THR A 230 59.18 1.21 -44.14
CA THR A 230 58.87 2.30 -45.08
C THR A 230 60.10 3.18 -45.33
N ILE A 231 60.81 3.60 -44.28
CA ILE A 231 62.03 4.40 -44.41
C ILE A 231 63.13 3.63 -45.15
N LYS A 232 63.30 2.33 -44.85
CA LYS A 232 64.29 1.48 -45.53
C LYS A 232 63.93 1.23 -46.99
N ALA A 233 62.65 1.08 -47.32
CA ALA A 233 62.15 0.97 -48.69
C ALA A 233 62.33 2.29 -49.45
N MET A 234 61.99 3.43 -48.84
CA MET A 234 62.21 4.76 -49.43
C MET A 234 63.69 5.02 -49.68
N LYS A 235 64.58 4.73 -48.71
CA LYS A 235 66.04 4.81 -48.93
C LYS A 235 66.52 3.88 -50.05
N LYS A 236 65.97 2.66 -50.16
CA LYS A 236 66.29 1.75 -51.27
C LYS A 236 65.84 2.30 -52.63
N ILE A 237 64.70 2.99 -52.68
CA ILE A 237 64.17 3.63 -53.89
C ILE A 237 65.00 4.88 -54.25
N GLU A 238 65.40 5.67 -53.26
CA GLU A 238 66.17 6.91 -53.43
C GLU A 238 67.64 6.65 -53.86
N ILE A 239 68.23 5.52 -53.45
CA ILE A 239 69.59 5.10 -53.86
C ILE A 239 69.60 4.44 -55.26
N GLY A 240 68.46 4.35 -55.95
CA GLY A 240 68.42 4.08 -57.39
C GLY A 240 68.99 2.72 -57.80
N LYS A 241 68.68 1.65 -57.07
CA LYS A 241 68.95 0.29 -57.55
C LYS A 241 67.64 -0.48 -57.76
N ASN A 242 67.04 -0.25 -58.92
CA ASN A 242 66.06 -1.16 -59.51
C ASN A 242 66.82 -2.40 -59.99
N PHE A 243 66.70 -3.50 -59.24
CA PHE A 243 66.79 -4.87 -59.73
C PHE A 243 66.05 -5.77 -58.74
#